data_AF-A0A4Z0LJH1-F1
#
_entry.id   AF-A0A4Z0LJH1-F1
#
_cell.length_a   1.000
_cell.length_b   1.000
_cell.length_c   1.000
_cell.angle_alpha   90.00
_cell.angle_beta   90.00
_cell.angle_gamma   90.00
#
_symmetry.space_group_name_H-M   'P 1'
#
loop_
_entity.id
_entity.type
_entity.pdbx_description
1 polymer ?
#
loop_
_entity_poly.entity_id
_entity_poly.type
_entity_poly.pdbx_seq_one_letter_code
_entity_poly.pdbx_strand_id
1 'polypeptide(L)' 'DDTAVTGNEGIVAHNVEQSISNLCSLACRSMQQTDKQIIEIMASKAH' A
#
# COMPACT_ATOMS: atom_id res chain seq x y z
N ASP A 1 16.16 17.22 -11.76
CA ASP A 1 14.81 17.37 -11.19
C ASP A 1 13.90 16.54 -12.08
N ASP A 2 13.86 15.24 -11.81
CA ASP A 2 13.12 14.22 -12.58
C ASP A 2 13.20 12.90 -11.80
N THR A 3 12.71 12.90 -10.56
CA THR A 3 12.44 11.63 -9.86
C THR A 3 11.03 11.17 -10.20
N ALA A 4 10.73 11.11 -11.50
CA ALA A 4 9.57 10.37 -11.95
C ALA A 4 9.82 8.91 -11.56
N VAL A 5 8.86 8.32 -10.84
CA VAL A 5 8.81 6.86 -10.66
C VAL A 5 8.98 6.25 -12.03
N THR A 6 10.09 5.55 -12.26
CA THR A 6 10.26 4.82 -13.52
C THR A 6 9.08 3.87 -13.61
N GLY A 7 8.47 3.69 -14.78
CA GLY A 7 7.21 2.95 -14.95
C GLY A 7 7.28 1.45 -14.64
N ASN A 8 8.23 1.04 -13.80
CA ASN A 8 8.44 -0.29 -13.25
C ASN A 8 8.69 -0.26 -11.72
N GLU A 9 8.62 0.91 -11.08
CA GLU A 9 8.95 1.14 -9.66
C GLU A 9 7.86 1.98 -8.99
N GLY A 10 6.75 1.35 -8.58
CA GLY A 10 5.71 2.00 -7.79
C GLY A 10 4.29 1.76 -8.31
N ILE A 11 3.42 2.76 -8.15
CA ILE A 11 2.00 2.66 -8.54
C ILE A 11 1.82 2.77 -10.06
N VAL A 12 2.65 3.57 -10.74
CA VAL A 12 2.51 3.86 -12.17
C VAL A 12 3.35 2.89 -13.00
N ALA A 13 2.73 2.27 -13.99
CA ALA A 13 3.35 1.41 -14.99
C ALA A 13 2.97 1.82 -16.41
N HIS A 14 3.71 1.31 -17.40
CA HIS A 14 3.45 1.61 -18.83
C HIS A 14 2.10 1.08 -19.33
N ASN A 15 1.54 0.09 -18.63
CA ASN A 15 0.20 -0.41 -18.90
C ASN A 15 -0.72 -0.17 -17.68
N VAL A 16 -1.99 0.14 -17.98
CA VAL A 16 -2.97 0.53 -16.96
C VAL A 16 -3.27 -0.62 -16.01
N GLU A 17 -3.41 -1.85 -16.53
CA GLU A 17 -3.71 -3.04 -15.73
C GLU A 17 -2.63 -3.33 -14.67
N GLN A 18 -1.36 -3.21 -15.02
CA GLN A 18 -0.23 -3.34 -14.10
C GLN A 18 -0.21 -2.19 -13.10
N SER A 19 -0.58 -0.96 -13.50
CA SER A 19 -0.70 0.15 -12.55
C SER A 19 -1.80 -0.11 -11.52
N ILE A 20 -2.94 -0.66 -11.96
CA ILE A 20 -4.05 -1.08 -11.09
C ILE A 20 -3.58 -2.20 -10.17
N SER A 21 -2.89 -3.22 -10.71
CA SER A 21 -2.36 -4.34 -9.92
C SER A 21 -1.37 -3.87 -8.85
N ASN A 22 -0.46 -2.96 -9.20
CA ASN A 22 0.49 -2.36 -8.28
C ASN A 22 -0.23 -1.58 -7.17
N LEU A 23 -1.23 -0.78 -7.52
CA LEU A 23 -2.06 -0.05 -6.56
C LEU A 23 -2.79 -1.00 -5.62
N CYS A 24 -3.42 -2.06 -6.14
CA CYS A 24 -4.11 -3.06 -5.32
C CYS A 24 -3.15 -3.76 -4.35
N SER A 25 -1.97 -4.18 -4.82
CA SER A 25 -0.96 -4.79 -3.95
C SER A 25 -0.54 -3.84 -2.83
N LEU A 26 -0.31 -2.57 -3.13
CA LEU A 26 0.02 -1.56 -2.13
C LEU A 26 -1.13 -1.37 -1.13
N ALA A 27 -2.35 -1.18 -1.61
CA ALA A 27 -3.53 -0.99 -0.78
C ALA A 27 -3.78 -2.18 0.15
N CYS A 28 -3.69 -3.41 -0.36
CA CYS A 28 -3.85 -4.62 0.43
C CYS A 28 -2.80 -4.73 1.55
N ARG A 29 -1.54 -4.39 1.27
CA ARG A 29 -0.47 -4.40 2.29
C ARG A 29 -0.69 -3.32 3.33
N SER A 30 -1.03 -2.10 2.91
CA SER A 30 -1.30 -0.97 3.81
C SER A 30 -2.49 -1.27 4.73
N MET A 31 -3.56 -1.88 4.19
CA MET A 31 -4.74 -2.27 4.96
C MET A 31 -4.38 -3.32 6.02
N GLN A 32 -3.68 -4.39 5.64
CA GLN A 32 -3.24 -5.43 6.60
C GLN A 32 -2.38 -4.86 7.73
N GLN A 33 -1.44 -3.96 7.40
CA GLN A 33 -0.59 -3.31 8.39
C GLN A 33 -1.39 -2.38 9.31
N THR A 34 -2.40 -1.70 8.77
CA THR A 34 -3.29 -0.83 9.55
C THR A 34 -4.15 -1.67 10.49
N ASP A 35 -4.79 -2.73 10.00
CA ASP A 35 -5.63 -3.61 10.80
C ASP A 35 -4.86 -4.20 11.99
N LYS A 36 -3.61 -4.63 11.76
CA LYS A 36 -2.73 -5.12 12.82
C LYS A 36 -2.50 -4.06 13.91
N GLN A 37 -2.14 -2.84 13.52
CA GLN A 37 -1.91 -1.75 14.48
C GLN A 37 -3.19 -1.39 15.25
N ILE A 38 -4.33 -1.38 14.58
CA ILE A 38 -5.62 -1.10 15.23
C ILE A 38 -5.92 -2.18 16.28
N ILE A 39 -5.73 -3.46 15.96
CA ILE A 39 -5.91 -4.55 16.93
C ILE A 39 -4.99 -4.36 18.14
N GLU A 40 -3.71 -4.04 17.92
CA GLU A 40 -2.74 -3.79 19.00
C GLU A 40 -3.18 -2.62 19.89
N ILE A 41 -3.64 -1.51 19.29
CA ILE A 41 -4.18 -0.37 20.03
C ILE A 41 -5.41 -0.75 20.83
N MET A 42 -6.36 -1.47 20.21
CA MET A 42 -7.60 -1.86 20.87
C MET A 42 -7.34 -2.82 22.04
N ALA A 43 -6.40 -3.76 21.89
CA ALA A 43 -5.97 -4.65 22.96
C ALA A 43 -5.35 -3.85 24.13
N SER A 44 -4.48 -2.88 23.83
CA SER A 44 -3.89 -2.00 24.85
C SER A 44 -4.90 -1.12 25.57
N LYS A 45 -6.01 -0.73 24.92
CA LYS A 45 -7.07 0.12 25.51
C LYS A 45 -8.12 -0.65 26.28
N ALA A 46 -8.21 -1.97 26.08
CA ALA A 46 -9.14 -2.84 26.81
C ALA A 46 -8.62 -3.24 28.20
N HIS A 47 -7.42 -2.78 28.58
CA HIS A 47 -6.81 -2.92 29.91
C HIS A 47 -6.82 -1.56 30.59
#